data_AF-A0A537YNE7-F1
#
_entry.id   AF-A0A537YNE7-F1
#
_cell.length_a   1.000
_cell.length_b   1.000
_cell.length_c   1.000
_cell.angle_alpha   90.00
_cell.angle_beta   90.00
_cell.angle_gamma   90.00
#
_symmetry.space_group_name_H-M   'P 1'
#
loop_
_entity.id
_entity.type
_entity.pdbx_description
1 polymer ?
#
loop_
_entity_poly.entity_id
_entity_poly.type
_entity_poly.pdbx_seq_one_letter_code
_entity_poly.pdbx_strand_id
1 'polypeptide(L)'
;MARLRQHDRSGELGMTLVELLVASMMSIVLLGAISSMVVSAMQTQPKISKSAQNVSSARYVLERMTRELRNGVRVDQATASKISFLTYVRHTSCGSTTLPSSATPSIKCEVTYQCSTTTCTRTEAAAGVYTGTARTLFTGINSSSVFCFVPSAEADPLTCGAAKAASEVTYVKIQLRLPDSSGSGSLTIADCASLRNAILLK
;
A
#
# COMPACT_ATOMS: atom_id res chain seq x y z
N MET A 1 72.94 29.75 -25.12
CA MET A 1 71.74 29.60 -25.97
C MET A 1 70.51 29.79 -25.09
N ALA A 2 69.91 30.98 -25.14
CA ALA A 2 68.74 31.37 -24.37
C ALA A 2 67.49 31.27 -25.26
N ARG A 3 66.46 30.53 -24.83
CA ARG A 3 65.12 30.58 -25.42
C ARG A 3 64.20 31.36 -24.49
N LEU A 4 63.68 32.44 -25.02
CA LEU A 4 62.85 33.45 -24.38
C LEU A 4 61.51 32.87 -23.91
N ARG A 5 61.14 33.19 -22.66
CA ARG A 5 59.78 33.06 -22.12
C ARG A 5 58.83 33.94 -22.93
N GLN A 6 57.87 33.32 -23.61
CA GLN A 6 56.69 34.01 -24.13
C GLN A 6 55.77 34.31 -22.95
N HIS A 7 55.82 35.55 -22.50
CA HIS A 7 54.80 36.14 -21.64
C HIS A 7 53.65 36.51 -22.59
N ASP A 8 52.62 35.67 -22.66
CA ASP A 8 51.33 36.13 -23.20
C ASP A 8 50.86 37.23 -22.26
N ARG A 9 51.03 38.47 -22.72
CA ARG A 9 50.29 39.62 -22.20
C ARG A 9 48.87 39.44 -22.70
N SER A 10 48.11 38.60 -21.99
CA SER A 10 46.65 38.61 -22.04
C SER A 10 46.21 40.06 -21.89
N GLY A 11 45.66 40.63 -22.96
CA GLY A 11 45.22 42.03 -22.98
C GLY A 11 44.27 42.28 -21.81
N GLU A 12 44.66 43.18 -20.91
CA GLU A 12 43.77 43.76 -19.90
C GLU A 12 42.75 44.64 -20.63
N LEU A 13 41.77 44.02 -21.28
CA LEU A 13 40.58 44.70 -21.78
C LEU A 13 39.74 45.02 -20.56
N GLY A 14 39.80 46.27 -20.12
CA GLY A 14 38.90 46.79 -19.09
C GLY A 14 37.45 46.57 -19.54
N MET A 15 36.74 45.70 -18.83
CA MET A 15 35.32 45.44 -19.05
C MET A 15 34.55 46.76 -18.98
N THR A 16 33.81 47.09 -20.03
CA THR A 16 32.98 48.29 -20.01
C THR A 16 31.84 48.11 -19.01
N LEU A 17 31.41 49.18 -18.34
CA LEU A 17 30.34 49.13 -17.33
C LEU A 17 29.04 48.53 -17.90
N VAL A 18 28.79 48.76 -19.20
CA VAL A 18 27.63 48.21 -19.94
C VAL A 18 27.72 46.69 -20.06
N GLU A 19 28.89 46.13 -20.33
CA GLU A 19 29.09 44.69 -20.48
C GLU A 19 28.87 43.93 -19.17
N LEU A 20 29.30 44.53 -18.04
CA LEU A 20 29.06 44.00 -16.70
C LEU A 20 27.56 44.01 -16.34
N LEU A 21 26.83 45.05 -16.78
CA LEU A 21 25.38 45.15 -16.58
C LEU A 21 24.63 44.08 -17.40
N VAL A 22 24.99 43.88 -18.66
CA VAL A 22 24.39 42.82 -19.50
C VAL A 22 24.72 41.43 -18.95
N ALA A 23 25.96 41.17 -18.54
CA ALA A 23 26.36 39.90 -17.95
C ALA A 23 25.59 39.57 -16.66
N SER A 24 25.35 40.57 -15.80
CA SER A 24 24.56 40.38 -14.58
C SER A 24 23.09 40.07 -14.86
N MET A 25 22.48 40.75 -15.85
CA MET A 25 21.10 40.47 -16.26
C MET A 25 20.95 39.06 -16.84
N MET A 26 21.88 38.63 -17.71
CA MET A 26 21.90 37.27 -18.24
C MET A 26 22.07 36.22 -17.13
N SER A 27 22.92 36.51 -16.13
CA SER A 27 23.13 35.62 -14.99
C SER A 27 21.86 35.44 -14.15
N ILE A 28 21.09 36.51 -13.93
CA ILE A 28 19.82 36.44 -13.19
C ILE A 28 18.80 35.57 -13.94
N VAL A 29 18.70 35.72 -15.28
CA VAL A 29 17.78 34.90 -16.10
C VAL A 29 18.17 33.41 -16.02
N LEU A 30 19.47 33.10 -16.12
CA LEU A 30 19.96 31.72 -15.99
C LEU A 30 19.69 31.14 -14.60
N LEU A 31 19.92 31.90 -13.52
CA LEU A 31 19.60 31.47 -12.16
C LEU A 31 18.09 31.26 -11.95
N GLY A 32 17.25 32.09 -12.58
CA GLY A 32 15.80 31.92 -12.61
C GLY A 32 15.37 30.60 -13.28
N ALA A 33 15.96 30.29 -14.43
CA ALA A 33 15.69 29.03 -15.14
C ALA A 33 16.11 27.81 -14.30
N ILE A 34 17.33 27.81 -13.75
CA ILE A 34 17.87 26.70 -12.94
C ILE A 34 17.04 26.50 -11.67
N SER A 35 16.68 27.58 -10.97
CA SER A 35 15.87 27.50 -9.75
C SER A 35 14.48 26.91 -10.01
N SER A 36 13.83 27.25 -11.14
CA SER A 36 12.54 26.67 -11.52
C SER A 36 12.61 25.15 -11.70
N MET A 37 13.69 24.64 -12.31
CA MET A 37 13.91 23.21 -12.52
C MET A 37 14.13 22.48 -11.18
N VAL A 38 14.93 23.06 -10.28
CA VAL A 38 15.18 22.52 -8.94
C VAL A 38 13.88 22.45 -8.12
N VAL A 39 13.05 23.50 -8.15
CA VAL A 39 11.76 23.51 -7.45
C VAL A 39 10.82 22.43 -7.99
N SER A 40 10.78 22.24 -9.32
CA SER A 40 9.96 21.19 -9.93
C SER A 40 10.45 19.79 -9.55
N ALA A 41 11.77 19.55 -9.52
CA ALA A 41 12.36 18.29 -9.09
C ALA A 41 12.08 18.00 -7.60
N MET A 42 12.17 19.02 -6.73
CA MET A 42 11.91 18.90 -5.30
C MET A 42 10.44 18.58 -4.99
N GLN A 43 9.49 19.02 -5.80
CA GLN A 43 8.06 18.73 -5.59
C GLN A 43 7.63 17.35 -6.10
N THR A 44 8.33 16.78 -7.10
CA THR A 44 7.98 15.52 -7.74
C THR A 44 8.52 14.29 -7.02
N GLN A 45 9.74 14.34 -6.49
CA GLN A 45 10.34 13.24 -5.70
C GLN A 45 9.50 12.73 -4.52
N PRO A 46 8.94 13.58 -3.63
CA PRO A 46 8.18 13.10 -2.48
C PRO A 46 6.85 12.43 -2.87
N LYS A 47 6.24 12.81 -4.00
CA LYS A 47 5.01 12.18 -4.49
C LYS A 47 5.25 10.75 -4.95
N ILE A 48 6.33 10.52 -5.70
CA ILE A 48 6.72 9.20 -6.19
C ILE A 48 7.07 8.28 -5.02
N SER A 49 7.86 8.78 -4.06
CA SER A 49 8.25 8.00 -2.87
C SER A 49 7.04 7.57 -2.02
N LYS A 50 6.09 8.48 -1.77
CA LYS A 50 4.85 8.15 -1.04
C LYS A 50 4.00 7.11 -1.78
N SER A 51 3.88 7.24 -3.10
CA SER A 51 3.13 6.28 -3.91
C SER A 51 3.75 4.88 -3.86
N ALA A 52 5.07 4.79 -4.04
CA ALA A 52 5.81 3.52 -3.95
C ALA A 52 5.69 2.88 -2.56
N GLN A 53 5.76 3.67 -1.49
CA GLN A 53 5.57 3.20 -0.13
C GLN A 53 4.14 2.66 0.09
N ASN A 54 3.12 3.36 -0.39
CA ASN A 54 1.72 2.94 -0.28
C ASN A 54 1.48 1.60 -1.02
N VAL A 55 2.04 1.44 -2.22
CA VAL A 55 1.95 0.19 -2.98
C VAL A 55 2.62 -0.96 -2.26
N SER A 56 3.81 -0.74 -1.70
CA SER A 56 4.56 -1.76 -0.96
C SER A 56 3.82 -2.19 0.31
N SER A 57 3.29 -1.22 1.07
CA SER A 57 2.45 -1.48 2.24
C SER A 57 1.17 -2.24 1.86
N ALA A 58 0.52 -1.88 0.74
CA ALA A 58 -0.67 -2.58 0.26
C ALA A 58 -0.38 -4.04 -0.12
N ARG A 59 0.76 -4.30 -0.79
CA ARG A 59 1.20 -5.68 -1.11
C ARG A 59 1.45 -6.51 0.14
N TYR A 60 2.16 -5.96 1.11
CA TYR A 60 2.40 -6.65 2.39
C TYR A 60 1.09 -7.01 3.11
N VAL A 61 0.14 -6.08 3.13
CA VAL A 61 -1.18 -6.29 3.75
C VAL A 61 -1.98 -7.35 3.00
N LEU A 62 -1.96 -7.30 1.67
CA LEU A 62 -2.62 -8.29 0.81
C LEU A 62 -2.06 -9.70 1.05
N GLU A 63 -0.74 -9.87 1.05
CA GLU A 63 -0.05 -11.13 1.34
C GLU A 63 -0.38 -11.65 2.75
N ARG A 64 -0.45 -10.74 3.72
CA ARG A 64 -0.84 -11.10 5.08
C ARG A 64 -2.28 -11.63 5.11
N MET A 65 -3.22 -10.91 4.51
CA MET A 65 -4.63 -11.32 4.45
C MET A 65 -4.78 -12.67 3.74
N THR A 66 -4.14 -12.85 2.58
CA THR A 66 -4.22 -14.12 1.84
C THR A 66 -3.59 -15.27 2.59
N ARG A 67 -2.48 -15.05 3.30
CA ARG A 67 -1.89 -16.08 4.18
C ARG A 67 -2.80 -16.46 5.33
N GLU A 68 -3.40 -15.49 6.02
CA GLU A 68 -4.34 -15.78 7.12
C GLU A 68 -5.57 -16.54 6.62
N LEU A 69 -6.10 -16.18 5.44
CA LEU A 69 -7.22 -16.88 4.79
C LEU A 69 -6.86 -18.29 4.35
N ARG A 70 -5.68 -18.53 3.79
CA ARG A 70 -5.23 -19.89 3.42
C ARG A 70 -5.13 -20.81 4.63
N ASN A 71 -4.82 -20.24 5.81
CA ASN A 71 -4.81 -20.95 7.08
C ASN A 71 -6.18 -20.96 7.79
N GLY A 72 -7.19 -20.32 7.20
CA GLY A 72 -8.55 -20.28 7.69
C GLY A 72 -9.17 -21.68 7.76
N VAL A 73 -9.94 -21.90 8.82
CA VAL A 73 -10.69 -23.13 9.08
C VAL A 73 -12.08 -23.02 8.48
N ARG A 74 -12.80 -21.93 8.78
CA ARG A 74 -14.18 -21.68 8.35
C ARG A 74 -14.43 -20.19 8.23
N VAL A 75 -15.23 -19.77 7.26
CA VAL A 75 -15.72 -18.39 7.12
C VAL A 75 -17.08 -18.28 7.78
N ASP A 76 -17.23 -17.31 8.68
CA ASP A 76 -18.45 -17.08 9.47
C ASP A 76 -19.24 -15.88 8.96
N GLN A 77 -18.55 -14.83 8.48
CA GLN A 77 -19.18 -13.67 7.85
C GLN A 77 -18.42 -13.29 6.58
N ALA A 78 -19.15 -12.97 5.51
CA ALA A 78 -18.57 -12.67 4.21
C ALA A 78 -19.42 -11.64 3.45
N THR A 79 -18.94 -10.40 3.41
CA THR A 79 -19.49 -9.29 2.63
C THR A 79 -18.38 -8.60 1.86
N ALA A 80 -18.72 -7.75 0.89
CA ALA A 80 -17.73 -7.07 0.06
C ALA A 80 -16.71 -6.23 0.86
N SER A 81 -17.10 -5.76 2.06
CA SER A 81 -16.27 -4.91 2.92
C SER A 81 -15.83 -5.57 4.22
N LYS A 82 -16.31 -6.77 4.52
CA LYS A 82 -16.02 -7.46 5.77
C LYS A 82 -15.90 -8.96 5.55
N ILE A 83 -14.86 -9.55 6.12
CA ILE A 83 -14.73 -10.99 6.21
C ILE A 83 -14.34 -11.39 7.63
N SER A 84 -15.02 -12.39 8.17
CA SER A 84 -14.74 -12.96 9.48
C SER A 84 -14.59 -14.47 9.33
N PHE A 85 -13.49 -14.99 9.83
CA PHE A 85 -13.17 -16.41 9.72
C PHE A 85 -12.36 -16.88 10.91
N LEU A 86 -12.57 -18.15 11.26
CA LEU A 86 -11.81 -18.83 12.29
C LEU A 86 -10.46 -19.26 11.73
N THR A 87 -9.36 -18.90 12.41
CA THR A 87 -8.00 -19.29 12.00
C THR A 87 -7.12 -19.56 13.21
N TYR A 88 -5.94 -20.13 12.97
CA TYR A 88 -4.95 -20.38 14.01
C TYR A 88 -4.00 -19.19 14.16
N VAL A 89 -3.97 -18.61 15.36
CA VAL A 89 -3.11 -17.48 15.71
C VAL A 89 -2.15 -17.89 16.81
N ARG A 90 -0.91 -17.40 16.71
CA ARG A 90 0.16 -17.70 17.66
C ARG A 90 0.26 -16.61 18.73
N HIS A 91 -0.77 -16.49 19.56
CA HIS A 91 -0.84 -15.61 20.74
C HIS A 91 -1.22 -16.42 21.98
N THR A 92 -0.92 -15.89 23.17
CA THR A 92 -1.38 -16.51 24.44
C THR A 92 -2.90 -16.44 24.61
N SER A 93 -3.52 -15.41 24.03
CA SER A 93 -4.97 -15.22 23.92
C SER A 93 -5.30 -14.42 22.66
N CYS A 94 -6.51 -14.58 22.12
CA CYS A 94 -6.94 -13.84 20.93
C CYS A 94 -6.93 -12.33 21.19
N GLY A 95 -6.32 -11.54 20.30
CA GLY A 95 -6.21 -10.08 20.46
C GLY A 95 -5.01 -9.61 21.29
N SER A 96 -4.27 -10.53 21.91
CA SER A 96 -3.03 -10.20 22.64
C SER A 96 -1.92 -9.71 21.70
N THR A 97 -0.94 -8.99 22.24
CA THR A 97 0.34 -8.70 21.57
C THR A 97 1.45 -9.65 22.01
N THR A 98 1.21 -10.47 23.05
CA THR A 98 2.20 -11.36 23.62
C THR A 98 2.33 -12.63 22.78
N LEU A 99 3.52 -12.84 22.24
CA LEU A 99 3.88 -14.08 21.56
C LEU A 99 4.22 -15.16 22.59
N PRO A 100 3.65 -16.36 22.48
CA PRO A 100 4.03 -17.47 23.33
C PRO A 100 5.39 -18.06 22.89
N SER A 101 5.96 -18.96 23.70
CA SER A 101 7.20 -19.65 23.35
C SER A 101 7.04 -20.51 22.08
N SER A 102 8.14 -20.89 21.43
CA SER A 102 8.12 -21.72 20.21
C SER A 102 7.44 -23.08 20.39
N ALA A 103 7.41 -23.59 21.63
CA ALA A 103 6.79 -24.86 21.97
C ALA A 103 5.26 -24.77 22.16
N THR A 104 4.70 -23.58 22.35
CA THR A 104 3.25 -23.42 22.57
C THR A 104 2.49 -23.54 21.25
N PRO A 105 1.45 -24.40 21.18
CA PRO A 105 0.63 -24.53 19.97
C PRO A 105 -0.16 -23.25 19.67
N SER A 106 -0.54 -23.09 18.41
CA SER A 106 -1.42 -21.99 18.00
C SER A 106 -2.85 -22.22 18.48
N ILE A 107 -3.53 -21.16 18.88
CA ILE A 107 -4.92 -21.20 19.35
C ILE A 107 -5.87 -20.79 18.24
N LYS A 108 -7.13 -21.26 18.29
CA LYS A 108 -8.17 -20.84 17.35
C LYS A 108 -8.73 -19.49 17.77
N CYS A 109 -8.70 -18.52 16.86
CA CYS A 109 -9.25 -17.19 17.07
C CYS A 109 -10.11 -16.77 15.88
N GLU A 110 -11.13 -15.98 16.16
CA GLU A 110 -11.90 -15.31 15.12
C GLU A 110 -11.11 -14.10 14.64
N VAL A 111 -10.80 -14.05 13.35
CA VAL A 111 -10.15 -12.90 12.72
C VAL A 111 -11.15 -12.22 11.82
N THR A 112 -11.42 -10.95 12.12
CA THR A 112 -12.30 -10.10 11.33
C THR A 112 -11.50 -9.03 10.65
N TYR A 113 -11.57 -8.98 9.32
CA TYR A 113 -11.14 -7.84 8.54
C TYR A 113 -12.35 -7.00 8.16
N GLN A 114 -12.21 -5.69 8.31
CA GLN A 114 -13.23 -4.74 7.92
C GLN A 114 -12.61 -3.54 7.23
N CYS A 115 -13.07 -3.27 6.01
CA CYS A 115 -12.60 -2.17 5.19
C CYS A 115 -13.70 -1.12 5.02
N SER A 116 -13.34 0.13 5.26
CA SER A 116 -14.09 1.31 4.87
C SER A 116 -13.60 1.80 3.50
N THR A 117 -14.06 2.96 3.05
CA THR A 117 -13.56 3.58 1.82
C THR A 117 -12.10 4.00 1.90
N THR A 118 -11.54 4.19 3.10
CA THR A 118 -10.19 4.74 3.30
C THR A 118 -9.27 3.88 4.15
N THR A 119 -9.81 2.97 4.96
CA THR A 119 -9.06 2.20 5.95
C THR A 119 -9.50 0.74 6.00
N CYS A 120 -8.56 -0.18 6.19
CA CYS A 120 -8.83 -1.56 6.56
C CYS A 120 -8.33 -1.81 7.98
N THR A 121 -9.18 -2.38 8.80
CA THR A 121 -8.85 -2.83 10.15
C THR A 121 -8.88 -4.35 10.23
N ARG A 122 -8.15 -4.86 11.22
CA ARG A 122 -8.12 -6.26 11.60
C ARG A 122 -8.41 -6.36 13.09
N THR A 123 -9.36 -7.19 13.44
CA THR A 123 -9.75 -7.48 14.83
C THR A 123 -9.53 -8.97 15.07
N GLU A 124 -8.92 -9.31 16.21
CA GLU A 124 -8.87 -10.67 16.71
C GLU A 124 -9.75 -10.78 17.95
N ALA A 125 -10.52 -11.85 18.03
CA ALA A 125 -11.38 -12.14 19.17
C ALA A 125 -11.48 -13.66 19.40
N ALA A 126 -12.09 -14.05 20.51
CA ALA A 126 -12.39 -15.46 20.78
C ALA A 126 -13.28 -16.05 19.66
N ALA A 127 -13.20 -17.36 19.44
CA ALA A 127 -13.99 -18.05 18.43
C ALA A 127 -15.50 -17.73 18.57
N GLY A 128 -16.16 -17.36 17.47
CA GLY A 128 -17.58 -16.96 17.46
C GLY A 128 -17.87 -15.55 17.99
N VAL A 129 -16.85 -14.80 18.41
CA VAL A 129 -16.97 -13.38 18.79
C VAL A 129 -16.44 -12.52 17.65
N TYR A 130 -17.25 -11.58 17.16
CA TYR A 130 -16.92 -10.75 15.98
C TYR A 130 -16.52 -9.31 16.35
N THR A 131 -16.43 -9.02 17.63
CA THR A 131 -16.10 -7.70 18.18
C THR A 131 -14.83 -7.79 19.03
N GLY A 132 -14.04 -6.73 19.03
CA GLY A 132 -12.76 -6.68 19.74
C GLY A 132 -12.00 -5.41 19.42
N THR A 133 -10.73 -5.34 19.84
CA THR A 133 -9.87 -4.18 19.57
C THR A 133 -9.43 -4.19 18.11
N ALA A 134 -10.03 -3.32 17.30
CA ALA A 134 -9.65 -3.13 15.92
C ALA A 134 -8.26 -2.49 15.82
N ARG A 135 -7.39 -3.08 15.01
CA ARG A 135 -6.09 -2.53 14.66
C ARG A 135 -6.09 -2.12 13.20
N THR A 136 -5.69 -0.88 12.94
CA THR A 136 -5.53 -0.40 11.56
C THR A 136 -4.42 -1.18 10.88
N LEU A 137 -4.76 -1.83 9.77
CA LEU A 137 -3.83 -2.62 8.99
C LEU A 137 -3.32 -1.85 7.79
N PHE A 138 -4.19 -1.06 7.18
CA PHE A 138 -3.86 -0.25 6.01
C PHE A 138 -4.74 1.00 5.94
N THR A 139 -4.19 2.08 5.41
CA THR A 139 -4.91 3.31 5.08
C THR A 139 -4.55 3.75 3.66
N GLY A 140 -5.46 4.48 3.01
CA GLY A 140 -5.25 4.97 1.65
C GLY A 140 -5.82 4.07 0.55
N ILE A 141 -6.83 3.25 0.86
CA ILE A 141 -7.73 2.71 -0.17
C ILE A 141 -8.73 3.78 -0.61
N ASN A 142 -9.40 3.56 -1.74
CA ASN A 142 -10.49 4.40 -2.23
C ASN A 142 -11.81 3.63 -2.47
N SER A 143 -11.89 2.37 -2.02
CA SER A 143 -13.07 1.52 -2.16
C SER A 143 -13.22 0.63 -0.94
N SER A 144 -14.46 0.46 -0.46
CA SER A 144 -14.80 -0.48 0.60
C SER A 144 -15.02 -1.90 0.10
N SER A 145 -15.17 -2.11 -1.22
CA SER A 145 -15.42 -3.41 -1.85
C SER A 145 -14.11 -4.17 -2.09
N VAL A 146 -13.55 -4.69 -1.00
CA VAL A 146 -12.22 -5.32 -0.95
C VAL A 146 -12.30 -6.85 -1.14
N PHE A 147 -13.36 -7.50 -0.69
CA PHE A 147 -13.48 -8.96 -0.71
C PHE A 147 -14.49 -9.41 -1.77
N CYS A 148 -14.08 -10.31 -2.65
CA CYS A 148 -14.97 -10.99 -3.59
C CYS A 148 -14.94 -12.49 -3.29
N PHE A 149 -16.10 -13.15 -3.32
CA PHE A 149 -16.23 -14.55 -2.89
C PHE A 149 -16.67 -15.43 -4.05
N VAL A 150 -16.27 -16.70 -4.03
CA VAL A 150 -16.82 -17.74 -4.91
C VAL A 150 -17.29 -18.93 -4.04
N PRO A 151 -18.57 -19.35 -4.16
CA PRO A 151 -19.63 -18.75 -4.97
C PRO A 151 -20.11 -17.38 -4.44
N SER A 152 -20.32 -16.41 -5.34
CA SER A 152 -20.88 -15.08 -5.03
C SER A 152 -22.40 -15.07 -5.14
N ALA A 153 -23.04 -14.16 -4.38
CA ALA A 153 -24.44 -13.80 -4.58
C ALA A 153 -24.65 -12.89 -5.80
N GLU A 154 -23.58 -12.25 -6.29
CA GLU A 154 -23.65 -11.39 -7.47
C GLU A 154 -23.53 -12.16 -8.78
N ALA A 155 -24.25 -11.66 -9.78
CA ALA A 155 -24.34 -12.24 -11.11
C ALA A 155 -23.11 -11.95 -12.00
N ASP A 156 -22.33 -10.92 -11.67
CA ASP A 156 -21.14 -10.53 -12.43
C ASP A 156 -19.85 -10.93 -11.69
N PRO A 157 -19.00 -11.81 -12.28
CA PRO A 157 -17.73 -12.23 -11.68
C PRO A 157 -16.67 -11.11 -11.59
N LEU A 158 -16.87 -9.97 -12.25
CA LEU A 158 -15.99 -8.80 -12.16
C LEU A 158 -16.36 -7.86 -11.01
N THR A 159 -17.58 -7.96 -10.50
CA THR A 159 -18.08 -7.13 -9.40
C THR A 159 -17.89 -7.85 -8.07
N CYS A 160 -17.31 -7.14 -7.10
CA CYS A 160 -16.97 -7.72 -5.80
C CYS A 160 -18.25 -7.87 -4.97
N GLY A 161 -18.88 -9.03 -5.08
CA GLY A 161 -20.15 -9.33 -4.43
C GLY A 161 -20.00 -9.96 -3.03
N ALA A 162 -21.10 -9.96 -2.27
CA ALA A 162 -21.20 -10.77 -1.06
C ALA A 162 -21.15 -12.27 -1.39
N ALA A 163 -20.73 -13.10 -0.43
CA ALA A 163 -20.85 -14.54 -0.57
C ALA A 163 -22.33 -14.95 -0.62
N LYS A 164 -22.65 -15.99 -1.41
CA LYS A 164 -24.00 -16.57 -1.42
C LYS A 164 -24.40 -17.09 -0.03
N ALA A 165 -23.46 -17.77 0.63
CA ALA A 165 -23.51 -18.12 2.05
C ALA A 165 -22.08 -18.21 2.57
N ALA A 166 -21.82 -17.74 3.80
CA ALA A 166 -20.48 -17.74 4.39
C ALA A 166 -19.88 -19.16 4.47
N SER A 167 -20.70 -20.17 4.80
CA SER A 167 -20.33 -21.58 4.86
C SER A 167 -20.04 -22.23 3.50
N GLU A 168 -20.42 -21.59 2.40
CA GLU A 168 -20.20 -22.10 1.05
C GLU A 168 -18.95 -21.51 0.40
N VAL A 169 -18.34 -20.48 1.00
CA VAL A 169 -17.16 -19.83 0.46
C VAL A 169 -16.01 -20.83 0.35
N THR A 170 -15.52 -21.02 -0.87
CA THR A 170 -14.34 -21.87 -1.15
C THR A 170 -13.13 -21.04 -1.55
N TYR A 171 -13.38 -19.89 -2.16
CA TYR A 171 -12.37 -19.01 -2.70
C TYR A 171 -12.70 -17.56 -2.37
N VAL A 172 -11.67 -16.81 -1.99
CA VAL A 172 -11.75 -15.39 -1.68
C VAL A 172 -10.71 -14.66 -2.52
N LYS A 173 -11.16 -13.71 -3.33
CA LYS A 173 -10.34 -12.71 -3.98
C LYS A 173 -10.30 -11.47 -3.10
N ILE A 174 -9.12 -10.96 -2.84
CA ILE A 174 -8.92 -9.69 -2.14
C ILE A 174 -8.41 -8.69 -3.17
N GLN A 175 -9.05 -7.53 -3.26
CA GLN A 175 -8.65 -6.44 -4.14
C GLN A 175 -8.56 -5.12 -3.37
N LEU A 176 -7.42 -4.47 -3.43
CA LEU A 176 -7.19 -3.16 -2.85
C LEU A 176 -7.11 -2.16 -4.00
N ARG A 177 -8.01 -1.17 -3.99
CA ARG A 177 -7.97 -0.04 -4.93
C ARG A 177 -7.33 1.15 -4.23
N LEU A 178 -6.22 1.61 -4.78
CA LEU A 178 -5.43 2.73 -4.29
C LEU A 178 -5.68 3.94 -5.19
N PRO A 179 -5.77 5.16 -4.64
CA PRO A 179 -5.82 6.37 -5.45
C PRO A 179 -4.50 6.54 -6.21
N ASP A 180 -4.57 6.91 -7.48
CA ASP A 180 -3.38 7.27 -8.24
C ASP A 180 -2.86 8.65 -7.79
N SER A 181 -1.56 8.74 -7.52
CA SER A 181 -0.86 9.99 -7.26
C SER A 181 -0.90 11.00 -8.42
N SER A 182 -1.25 10.57 -9.64
CA SER A 182 -1.28 11.40 -10.85
C SER A 182 -2.64 12.04 -11.17
N GLY A 183 -3.72 11.67 -10.46
CA GLY A 183 -4.95 12.48 -10.38
C GLY A 183 -6.17 12.03 -11.19
N SER A 184 -6.17 10.87 -11.86
CA SER A 184 -7.44 10.33 -12.41
C SER A 184 -7.56 8.80 -12.45
N GLY A 185 -6.52 8.07 -12.06
CA GLY A 185 -6.53 6.61 -12.02
C GLY A 185 -6.82 6.03 -10.64
N SER A 186 -7.08 4.71 -10.62
CA SER A 186 -6.92 3.90 -9.41
C SER A 186 -6.01 2.72 -9.75
N LEU A 187 -5.04 2.46 -8.88
CA LEU A 187 -4.23 1.26 -8.98
C LEU A 187 -4.94 0.15 -8.21
N THR A 188 -5.32 -0.92 -8.91
CA THR A 188 -5.93 -2.10 -8.27
C THR A 188 -4.87 -3.17 -8.10
N ILE A 189 -4.64 -3.61 -6.87
CA ILE A 189 -3.79 -4.75 -6.54
C ILE A 189 -4.69 -5.85 -6.01
N ALA A 190 -4.60 -7.05 -6.57
CA ALA A 190 -5.44 -8.16 -6.16
C ALA A 190 -4.63 -9.46 -6.01
N ASP A 191 -5.06 -10.29 -5.07
CA ASP A 191 -4.56 -11.64 -4.84
C ASP A 191 -5.72 -12.51 -4.34
N CYS A 192 -5.51 -13.80 -4.29
CA CYS A 192 -6.55 -14.76 -3.98
C CYS A 192 -6.09 -15.88 -3.05
N ALA A 193 -7.06 -16.40 -2.31
CA ALA A 193 -6.88 -17.49 -1.39
C ALA A 193 -8.02 -18.50 -1.52
N SER A 194 -7.65 -19.75 -1.71
CA SER A 194 -8.56 -20.88 -1.49
C SER A 194 -8.50 -21.26 -0.01
N LEU A 195 -9.66 -21.50 0.60
CA LEU A 195 -9.77 -22.00 1.96
C LEU A 195 -9.47 -23.50 1.94
N ARG A 196 -8.35 -23.94 2.54
CA ARG A 196 -7.93 -25.35 2.50
C ARG A 196 -8.88 -26.29 3.24
N ASN A 197 -9.57 -25.79 4.27
CA ASN A 197 -10.38 -26.62 5.17
C ASN A 197 -11.89 -26.47 4.97
N ALA A 198 -12.35 -25.59 4.06
CA ALA A 198 -13.78 -25.31 3.90
C ALA A 198 -14.59 -26.53 3.39
N ILE A 199 -13.93 -27.49 2.73
CA ILE A 199 -14.59 -28.68 2.16
C ILE A 199 -14.71 -29.82 3.19
N LEU A 200 -13.90 -29.82 4.25
CA LEU A 200 -13.81 -30.94 5.21
C LEU A 200 -14.83 -30.87 6.36
N LEU A 201 -15.62 -29.78 6.44
CA LEU A 201 -16.54 -29.51 7.56
C LEU A 201 -18.02 -29.46 7.12
N LYS A 202 -18.34 -29.96 5.91
CA LYS A 202 -19.74 -30.12 5.46
C LYS A 202 -20.30 -31.47 5.88
#